data_AF-A0A2G6IG24-F1
#
_entry.id   AF-A0A2G6IG24-F1
#
_cell.length_a   1.000
_cell.length_b   1.000
_cell.length_c   1.000
_cell.angle_alpha   90.00
_cell.angle_beta   90.00
_cell.angle_gamma   90.00
#
_symmetry.space_group_name_H-M   'P 1'
#
loop_
_entity.id
_entity.type
_entity.pdbx_description
1 polymer ?
#
loop_
_entity_poly.entity_id
_entity_poly.type
_entity_poly.pdbx_seq_one_letter_code
_entity_poly.pdbx_strand_id
1 'polypeptide(L)'
;MNGNQVIDRNYDYAAARRLWQAVLLEQWRVVFRPCASDGPNDRRQAIRFFQSRDLHAVCALAGLDSVAVFERWLDRMAEIEQGVE
;
A
#
# COMPACT_ATOMS: atom_id res chain seq x y z
N MET A 1 -26.84 33.80 -4.49
CA MET A 1 -26.94 32.36 -4.80
C MET A 1 -25.52 31.83 -4.97
N ASN A 2 -25.00 31.07 -4.01
CA ASN A 2 -23.62 30.55 -4.04
C ASN A 2 -23.58 29.26 -4.86
N GLY A 3 -23.08 29.37 -6.10
CA GLY A 3 -22.94 28.28 -7.06
C GLY A 3 -21.65 27.47 -6.89
N ASN A 4 -21.41 26.91 -5.71
CA ASN A 4 -20.39 25.86 -5.52
C ASN A 4 -21.04 24.48 -5.60
N GLN A 5 -21.74 24.21 -6.71
CA GLN A 5 -22.09 22.82 -7.03
C GLN A 5 -20.82 22.16 -7.56
N VAL A 6 -20.17 21.37 -6.72
CA VAL A 6 -19.23 20.35 -7.18
C VAL A 6 -20.03 19.45 -8.10
N ILE A 7 -19.77 19.55 -9.40
CA ILE A 7 -20.33 18.64 -10.39
C ILE A 7 -19.77 17.26 -10.03
N ASP A 8 -20.60 16.44 -9.39
CA ASP A 8 -20.29 15.05 -9.08
C ASP A 8 -20.23 14.27 -10.40
N ARG A 9 -19.10 14.41 -11.10
CA ARG A 9 -18.79 13.67 -12.31
C ARG A 9 -18.49 12.25 -11.89
N ASN A 10 -19.53 11.41 -11.73
CA ASN A 10 -19.47 9.95 -11.67
C ASN A 10 -18.08 9.40 -11.32
N TYR A 11 -17.60 9.67 -10.11
CA TYR A 11 -16.32 9.12 -9.68
C TYR A 11 -16.52 7.63 -9.51
N ASP A 12 -15.85 6.83 -10.33
CA ASP A 12 -15.88 5.38 -10.17
C ASP A 12 -15.05 5.00 -8.93
N TYR A 13 -15.71 5.04 -7.77
CA TYR A 13 -15.16 4.65 -6.49
C TYR A 13 -14.62 3.21 -6.50
N ALA A 14 -15.19 2.33 -7.32
CA ALA A 14 -14.71 0.97 -7.46
C ALA A 14 -13.38 0.94 -8.23
N ALA A 15 -13.23 1.74 -9.29
CA ALA A 15 -11.96 1.90 -10.00
C ALA A 15 -10.88 2.52 -9.10
N ALA A 16 -11.21 3.55 -8.32
CA ALA A 16 -10.28 4.15 -7.36
C ALA A 16 -9.83 3.14 -6.29
N ARG A 17 -10.76 2.37 -5.72
CA ARG A 17 -10.44 1.31 -4.76
C ARG A 17 -9.54 0.24 -5.37
N ARG A 18 -9.82 -0.21 -6.60
CA ARG A 18 -8.99 -1.18 -7.31
C ARG A 18 -7.57 -0.67 -7.56
N LEU A 19 -7.43 0.62 -7.87
CA LEU A 19 -6.12 1.24 -8.02
C LEU A 19 -5.32 1.17 -6.70
N TRP A 20 -5.92 1.56 -5.58
CA TRP A 20 -5.25 1.50 -4.28
C TRP A 20 -4.94 0.07 -3.84
N GLN A 21 -5.81 -0.89 -4.15
CA GLN A 21 -5.51 -2.32 -3.97
C GLN A 21 -4.31 -2.76 -4.80
N ALA A 22 -4.21 -2.35 -6.07
CA ALA A 22 -3.09 -2.69 -6.93
C ALA A 22 -1.77 -2.06 -6.43
N VAL A 23 -1.80 -0.80 -6.00
CA VAL A 23 -0.64 -0.14 -5.39
C VAL A 23 -0.18 -0.89 -4.15
N LEU A 24 -1.09 -1.19 -3.21
CA LEU A 24 -0.76 -1.92 -1.99
C LEU A 24 -0.20 -3.31 -2.32
N LEU A 25 -0.83 -4.03 -3.25
CA LEU A 25 -0.41 -5.36 -3.67
C LEU A 25 1.00 -5.36 -4.28
N GLU A 26 1.35 -4.34 -5.06
CA GLU A 26 2.67 -4.24 -5.65
C GLU A 26 3.76 -3.98 -4.58
N GLN A 27 3.51 -3.06 -3.65
CA GLN A 27 4.45 -2.84 -2.54
C GLN A 27 4.58 -4.08 -1.66
N TRP A 28 3.46 -4.78 -1.42
CA TRP A 28 3.45 -6.06 -0.72
C TRP A 28 4.27 -7.12 -1.44
N ARG A 29 4.09 -7.26 -2.76
CA ARG A 29 4.87 -8.20 -3.59
C ARG A 29 6.36 -7.94 -3.43
N VAL A 30 6.82 -6.69 -3.54
CA VAL A 30 8.24 -6.35 -3.43
C VAL A 30 8.82 -6.74 -2.07
N VAL A 31 8.04 -6.62 -0.98
CA VAL A 31 8.51 -6.96 0.37
C VAL A 31 8.48 -8.46 0.65
N PHE A 32 7.38 -9.14 0.28
CA PHE A 32 7.13 -10.52 0.67
C PHE A 32 7.58 -11.54 -0.38
N ARG A 33 7.66 -11.15 -1.65
CA ARG A 33 8.03 -12.00 -2.79
C ARG A 33 8.87 -11.20 -3.81
N PRO A 34 10.03 -10.68 -3.40
CA PRO A 34 10.90 -9.95 -4.31
C PRO A 34 11.33 -10.87 -5.46
N CYS A 35 11.40 -10.34 -6.66
CA CYS A 35 11.89 -11.04 -7.85
C CYS A 35 13.22 -10.45 -8.33
N ALA A 36 13.85 -11.10 -9.32
CA ALA A 36 15.16 -10.72 -9.82
C ALA A 36 15.20 -9.32 -10.47
N SER A 37 14.05 -8.80 -10.93
CA SER A 37 13.95 -7.46 -11.50
C SER A 37 13.78 -6.36 -10.45
N ASP A 38 13.50 -6.70 -9.18
CA ASP A 38 13.33 -5.70 -8.13
C ASP A 38 14.69 -5.19 -7.66
N GLY A 39 14.99 -3.94 -7.97
CA GLY A 39 16.24 -3.31 -7.60
C GLY A 39 16.30 -2.96 -6.10
N PRO A 40 17.50 -2.63 -5.57
CA PRO A 40 17.66 -2.19 -4.19
C PRO A 40 16.80 -0.95 -3.84
N ASN A 41 16.57 -0.07 -4.82
CA ASN A 41 15.74 1.11 -4.65
C ASN A 41 14.24 0.77 -4.58
N ASP A 42 13.77 -0.23 -5.30
CA ASP A 42 12.38 -0.66 -5.27
C ASP A 42 12.04 -1.27 -3.91
N ARG A 43 12.93 -2.13 -3.40
CA ARG A 43 12.81 -2.70 -2.04
C ARG A 43 12.80 -1.60 -0.97
N ARG A 44 13.71 -0.64 -1.08
CA ARG A 44 13.76 0.49 -0.13
C ARG A 44 12.49 1.34 -0.17
N GLN A 45 11.95 1.59 -1.37
CA GLN A 45 10.71 2.34 -1.52
C GLN A 45 9.52 1.58 -0.94
N ALA A 46 9.43 0.27 -1.20
CA ALA A 46 8.36 -0.56 -0.65
C ALA A 46 8.40 -0.63 0.89
N ILE A 47 9.59 -0.75 1.48
CA ILE A 47 9.74 -0.68 2.95
C ILE A 47 9.28 0.70 3.47
N ARG A 48 9.73 1.79 2.84
CA ARG A 48 9.32 3.15 3.25
C ARG A 48 7.82 3.39 3.09
N PHE A 49 7.18 2.76 2.11
CA PHE A 49 5.74 2.86 1.92
C PHE A 49 4.99 2.35 3.15
N PHE A 50 5.36 1.19 3.72
CA PHE A 50 4.74 0.66 4.95
C PHE A 50 5.13 1.44 6.21
N GLN A 51 6.23 2.18 6.20
CA GLN A 51 6.60 3.12 7.27
C GLN A 51 5.90 4.49 7.15
N SER A 52 5.17 4.73 6.07
CA SER A 52 4.59 6.04 5.80
C SER A 52 3.38 6.32 6.71
N ARG A 53 3.16 7.60 7.00
CA ARG A 53 1.97 8.06 7.74
C ARG A 53 0.67 7.80 6.98
N ASP A 54 0.76 7.61 5.67
CA ASP A 54 -0.38 7.47 4.78
C ASP A 54 -0.88 6.01 4.67
N LEU A 55 -0.16 5.04 5.26
CA LEU A 55 -0.52 3.63 5.20
C LEU A 55 -1.97 3.38 5.63
N HIS A 56 -2.41 4.02 6.71
CA HIS A 56 -3.79 3.89 7.21
C HIS A 56 -4.82 4.38 6.18
N ALA A 57 -4.57 5.54 5.56
CA ALA A 57 -5.45 6.10 4.54
C ALA A 57 -5.49 5.22 3.28
N VAL A 58 -4.34 4.71 2.84
CA VAL A 58 -4.26 3.81 1.68
C VAL A 58 -4.99 2.50 1.95
N CYS A 59 -4.84 1.91 3.14
CA CYS A 59 -5.57 0.71 3.53
C CYS A 59 -7.08 0.97 3.58
N ALA A 60 -7.52 2.10 4.12
CA ALA A 60 -8.94 2.48 4.13
C ALA A 60 -9.49 2.63 2.69
N LEU A 61 -8.73 3.25 1.78
CA LEU A 61 -9.10 3.40 0.37
C LEU A 61 -9.13 2.06 -0.39
N ALA A 62 -8.23 1.13 -0.06
CA ALA A 62 -8.26 -0.25 -0.55
C ALA A 62 -9.35 -1.12 0.14
N GLY A 63 -9.89 -0.61 1.25
CA GLY A 63 -10.79 -1.26 2.20
C GLY A 63 -10.20 -2.55 2.78
N LEU A 64 -9.01 -2.40 3.34
CA LEU A 64 -8.27 -3.40 4.12
C LEU A 64 -8.04 -2.87 5.54
N ASP A 65 -7.83 -3.78 6.49
CA ASP A 65 -7.45 -3.43 7.86
C ASP A 65 -5.98 -3.01 7.90
N SER A 66 -5.73 -1.74 8.21
CA SER A 66 -4.37 -1.20 8.29
C SER A 66 -3.54 -1.82 9.41
N VAL A 67 -4.16 -2.23 10.53
CA VAL A 67 -3.44 -2.80 11.66
C VAL A 67 -2.91 -4.18 11.28
N ALA A 68 -3.77 -5.04 10.74
CA ALA A 68 -3.38 -6.36 10.27
C ALA A 68 -2.31 -6.31 9.16
N VAL A 69 -2.42 -5.35 8.22
CA VAL A 69 -1.41 -5.12 7.17
C VAL A 69 -0.06 -4.72 7.78
N PHE A 70 -0.07 -3.81 8.76
CA PHE A 70 1.14 -3.30 9.40
C PHE A 70 1.82 -4.35 10.27
N GLU A 71 1.07 -5.07 11.10
CA GLU A 71 1.59 -6.17 11.94
C GLU A 71 2.27 -7.23 11.08
N ARG A 72 1.61 -7.66 9.99
CA ARG A 72 2.19 -8.65 9.09
C ARG A 72 3.45 -8.15 8.39
N TRP A 73 3.53 -6.86 8.09
CA TRP A 73 4.74 -6.25 7.55
C TRP A 73 5.88 -6.24 8.59
N LEU A 74 5.59 -5.91 9.87
CA LEU A 74 6.56 -5.97 10.96
C LEU A 74 7.13 -7.38 11.14
N ASP A 75 6.27 -8.40 11.12
CA ASP A 75 6.71 -9.81 11.19
C ASP A 75 7.71 -10.13 10.07
N ARG A 76 7.40 -9.70 8.84
CA ARG A 76 8.30 -9.92 7.70
C ARG A 76 9.62 -9.18 7.84
N MET A 77 9.64 -7.98 8.42
CA MET A 77 10.89 -7.27 8.68
C MET A 77 11.74 -7.98 9.73
N ALA A 78 11.12 -8.52 10.78
CA ALA A 78 11.82 -9.32 11.77
C ALA A 78 12.42 -10.62 11.18
N GLU A 79 11.69 -11.30 10.28
CA GLU A 79 12.20 -12.46 9.54
C GLU A 79 13.45 -12.11 8.71
N ILE A 80 13.41 -10.98 7.99
CA ILE A 80 14.53 -10.50 7.17
C ILE A 80 15.75 -10.14 8.04
N GLU A 81 15.54 -9.47 9.17
CA GLU A 81 16.61 -9.12 10.11
C GLU A 81 17.29 -10.37 10.71
N GLN A 82 16.53 -11.45 10.87
CA GLN A 82 17.03 -12.74 11.38
C GLN A 82 17.66 -13.62 10.27
N GLY A 83 17.63 -13.18 9.00
CA GLY A 83 18.14 -13.95 7.87
C GLY A 83 17.28 -15.16 7.50
N VAL A 84 16.01 -15.17 7.89
CA VAL A 84 15.03 -16.19 7.51
C VAL A 84 14.41 -15.76 6.17
N GLU A 85 14.98 -16.23 5.06
CA GLU A 85 14.50 -15.90 3.71
C GLU A 85 13.16 -16.56 3.36
#